data_AF-A8MH52-F1
#
_entry.id   AF-A8MH52-F1
#
_cell.length_a   1.000
_cell.length_b   1.000
_cell.length_c   1.000
_cell.angle_alpha   90.00
_cell.angle_beta   90.00
_cell.angle_gamma   90.00
#
_symmetry.space_group_name_H-M   'P 1'
#
loop_
_entity.id
_entity.type
_entity.pdbx_description
1 polymer ?
#
loop_
_entity_poly.entity_id
_entity_poly.type
_entity_poly.pdbx_seq_one_letter_code
_entity_poly.pdbx_strand_id
1 'polypeptide(L)'
;MTKNRFLFFLLIILMVMTQFVSADDWYDKNGGYYKVYDSNTNKVIFETARIVNKGDQYLSGDNKMYKVTKVNKKNNTAYAEFMEDVVLPKVDKEMLTSIKQGLSEGFSIDSLLAQAGNSGKEDRKVGIYATHSSESYVPTDGSESIADNGGIFKVAEKLKQGFESNGVNAILDNTSHDPHDAGAYKRSRRTALQLIREQQPTAMIDVHRDAIPAEQYLVDIDGNPASKVRLVVGRRNQNFKANEEMAMKVKAVADEMHPGLIKDVFYAKGDYNQDLTPRAMLLEMGTYLHTRERAEKSAGYISEIITTALFGGTFKEENNAGVNKVEGNKPTGTGTVNKAQSISKSNTGSGTGIMAVLIVVVLGGIGFMFLSSGGREWKSKMSNFKQEFANFLGRKKNKR
;
A
#
# COMPACT_ATOMS: atom_id res chain seq x y z
N MET A 1 4.01 -7.36 50.97
CA MET A 1 3.11 -6.88 49.88
C MET A 1 2.44 -8.08 49.25
N THR A 2 1.11 -8.16 49.31
CA THR A 2 0.33 -9.31 48.81
C THR A 2 0.45 -9.42 47.29
N LYS A 3 0.58 -10.64 46.76
CA LYS A 3 0.72 -10.94 45.31
C LYS A 3 -0.27 -10.18 44.42
N ASN A 4 -1.47 -9.88 44.92
CA ASN A 4 -2.51 -9.15 44.20
C ASN A 4 -2.15 -7.68 43.92
N ARG A 5 -1.34 -7.04 44.78
CA ARG A 5 -0.88 -5.66 44.55
C ARG A 5 0.19 -5.57 43.46
N PHE A 6 1.01 -6.61 43.31
CA PHE A 6 2.02 -6.67 42.24
C PHE A 6 1.37 -6.90 40.88
N LEU A 7 0.36 -7.78 40.82
CA LEU A 7 -0.38 -8.03 39.58
C LEU A 7 -1.15 -6.78 39.11
N PHE A 8 -1.73 -6.02 40.04
CA PHE A 8 -2.42 -4.76 39.74
C PHE A 8 -1.45 -3.69 39.22
N PHE A 9 -0.24 -3.61 39.79
CA PHE A 9 0.81 -2.70 39.32
C PHE A 9 1.32 -3.09 37.93
N LEU A 10 1.47 -4.39 37.65
CA LEU A 10 1.88 -4.88 36.33
C LEU A 10 0.83 -4.58 35.25
N LEU A 11 -0.47 -4.68 35.58
CA LEU A 11 -1.58 -4.35 34.69
C LEU A 11 -1.65 -2.86 34.39
N ILE A 12 -1.37 -2.00 35.38
CA ILE A 12 -1.26 -0.55 35.18
C ILE A 12 -0.06 -0.23 34.28
N ILE A 13 1.10 -0.87 34.50
CA ILE A 13 2.28 -0.68 33.63
C ILE A 13 1.98 -1.15 32.20
N LEU A 14 1.24 -2.26 32.02
CA LEU A 14 0.83 -2.75 30.70
C LEU A 14 -0.18 -1.80 30.01
N MET A 15 -1.07 -1.17 30.77
CA MET A 15 -1.97 -0.12 30.27
C MET A 15 -1.24 1.19 29.94
N VAL A 16 -0.20 1.55 30.68
CA VAL A 16 0.65 2.73 30.41
C VAL A 16 1.62 2.48 29.25
N MET A 17 1.90 1.21 28.94
CA MET A 17 2.61 0.76 27.73
C MET A 17 1.69 0.63 26.51
N THR A 18 0.42 1.04 26.60
CA THR A 18 -0.36 1.30 25.38
C THR A 18 0.39 2.35 24.58
N GLN A 19 0.85 1.93 23.41
CA GLN A 19 1.67 2.76 22.56
C GLN A 19 0.95 4.08 22.36
N PHE A 20 1.63 5.19 22.64
CA PHE A 20 1.24 6.46 22.07
C PHE A 20 1.20 6.25 20.56
N VAL A 21 0.01 5.99 20.04
CA VAL A 21 -0.29 6.21 18.63
C VAL A 21 -0.14 7.70 18.49
N SER A 22 1.07 8.14 18.09
CA SER A 22 1.25 9.48 17.58
C SER A 22 0.36 9.53 16.35
N ALA A 23 -0.79 10.20 16.48
CA ALA A 23 -1.55 10.57 15.32
C ALA A 23 -0.61 11.45 14.49
N ASP A 24 -0.29 10.98 13.28
CA ASP A 24 0.55 11.74 12.37
C ASP A 24 -0.32 12.94 11.93
N ASP A 25 -0.08 14.12 12.50
CA ASP A 25 -0.76 15.35 12.08
C ASP A 25 -0.44 15.58 10.59
N TRP A 26 -1.45 15.55 9.70
CA TRP A 26 -1.24 15.54 8.24
C TRP A 26 -1.40 16.90 7.56
N TYR A 27 -2.03 17.86 8.23
CA TYR A 27 -2.12 19.26 7.80
C TYR A 27 -1.61 20.17 8.92
N ASP A 28 -0.81 21.19 8.56
CA ASP A 28 -0.46 22.26 9.50
C ASP A 28 -1.73 23.07 9.81
N LYS A 29 -1.91 23.49 11.08
CA LYS A 29 -3.08 24.22 11.57
C LYS A 29 -3.35 25.54 10.83
N ASN A 30 -2.42 25.98 9.98
CA ASN A 30 -2.44 27.24 9.26
C ASN A 30 -2.75 27.12 7.76
N GLY A 31 -3.22 25.97 7.25
CA GLY A 31 -3.72 25.86 5.87
C GLY A 31 -2.68 26.15 4.79
N GLY A 32 -1.42 25.81 5.04
CA GLY A 32 -0.31 26.02 4.11
C GLY A 32 0.15 24.72 3.45
N TYR A 33 0.86 24.85 2.34
CA TYR A 33 1.49 23.72 1.64
C TYR A 33 3.01 23.87 1.63
N TYR A 34 3.71 22.74 1.54
CA TYR A 34 5.16 22.69 1.44
C TYR A 34 5.61 22.94 0.02
N LYS A 35 6.63 23.79 -0.14
CA LYS A 35 7.45 23.88 -1.35
C LYS A 35 8.76 23.13 -1.13
N VAL A 36 9.02 22.12 -1.94
CA VAL A 36 10.25 21.33 -1.88
C VAL A 36 11.17 21.74 -3.01
N TYR A 37 12.39 22.12 -2.66
CA TYR A 37 13.41 22.60 -3.57
C TYR A 37 14.46 21.52 -3.81
N ASP A 38 14.99 21.45 -5.03
CA ASP A 38 16.22 20.72 -5.29
C ASP A 38 17.40 21.46 -4.60
N SER A 39 18.20 20.71 -3.85
CA SER A 39 19.27 21.27 -3.00
C SER A 39 20.42 21.89 -3.79
N ASN A 40 20.62 21.46 -5.05
CA ASN A 40 21.71 21.93 -5.90
C ASN A 40 21.29 23.13 -6.76
N THR A 41 20.08 23.10 -7.29
CA THR A 41 19.59 24.09 -8.25
C THR A 41 18.69 25.16 -7.64
N ASN A 42 18.21 24.93 -6.41
CA ASN A 42 17.26 25.78 -5.71
C ASN A 42 15.94 26.01 -6.48
N LYS A 43 15.61 25.10 -7.40
CA LYS A 43 14.33 25.09 -8.12
C LYS A 43 13.30 24.27 -7.35
N VAL A 44 12.04 24.69 -7.37
CA VAL A 44 10.93 23.90 -6.81
C VAL A 44 10.77 22.62 -7.63
N ILE A 45 10.83 21.47 -6.98
CA ILE A 45 10.63 20.16 -7.60
C ILE A 45 9.21 19.63 -7.41
N PHE A 46 8.59 19.89 -6.24
CA PHE A 46 7.18 19.61 -6.02
C PHE A 46 6.61 20.40 -4.86
N GLU A 47 5.28 20.46 -4.84
CA GLU A 47 4.47 21.03 -3.77
C GLU A 47 3.51 19.98 -3.23
N THR A 48 3.18 20.04 -1.95
CA THR A 48 2.18 19.17 -1.29
C THR A 48 1.64 19.83 -0.04
N ALA A 49 0.35 19.67 0.26
CA ALA A 49 -0.21 20.12 1.52
C ALA A 49 0.09 19.17 2.70
N ARG A 50 0.59 17.97 2.40
CA ARG A 50 1.06 17.02 3.42
C ARG A 50 2.29 17.56 4.14
N ILE A 51 2.42 17.22 5.42
CA ILE A 51 3.64 17.53 6.18
C ILE A 51 4.83 16.78 5.58
N VAL A 52 5.83 17.53 5.12
CA VAL A 52 7.11 16.98 4.64
C VAL A 52 8.06 16.75 5.82
N ASN A 53 8.70 15.59 5.86
CA ASN A 53 9.64 15.19 6.89
C ASN A 53 11.02 14.86 6.29
N LYS A 54 12.06 15.03 7.11
CA LYS A 54 13.40 14.58 6.72
C LYS A 54 13.38 13.08 6.42
N GLY A 55 13.99 12.72 5.29
CA GLY A 55 14.06 11.37 4.77
C GLY A 55 12.92 10.99 3.83
N ASP A 56 11.85 11.80 3.73
CA ASP A 56 10.79 11.56 2.74
C ASP A 56 11.38 11.53 1.34
N GLN A 57 10.76 10.75 0.46
CA GLN A 57 11.25 10.57 -0.90
C GLN A 57 10.19 11.01 -1.89
N TYR A 58 10.65 11.37 -3.08
CA TYR A 58 9.82 11.91 -4.13
C TYR A 58 10.30 11.35 -5.45
N LEU A 59 9.44 10.58 -6.12
CA LEU A 59 9.65 10.14 -7.49
C LEU A 59 8.84 11.05 -8.42
N SER A 60 9.53 11.88 -9.19
CA SER A 60 8.89 12.79 -10.13
C SER A 60 8.21 12.06 -11.30
N GLY A 61 7.35 12.77 -12.03
CA GLY A 61 6.70 12.25 -13.24
C GLY A 61 7.70 11.76 -14.31
N ASP A 62 8.87 12.40 -14.41
CA ASP A 62 10.00 12.01 -15.28
C ASP A 62 10.96 10.99 -14.66
N ASN A 63 10.50 10.26 -13.64
CA ASN A 63 11.20 9.14 -13.00
C ASN A 63 12.52 9.50 -12.29
N LYS A 64 12.65 10.72 -11.79
CA LYS A 64 13.79 11.15 -10.96
C LYS A 64 13.46 10.98 -9.49
N MET A 65 14.30 10.24 -8.78
CA MET A 65 14.15 10.04 -7.33
C MET A 65 14.89 11.12 -6.57
N TYR A 66 14.22 11.71 -5.59
CA TYR A 66 14.80 12.69 -4.66
C TYR A 66 14.56 12.25 -3.23
N LYS A 67 15.44 12.68 -2.32
CA LYS A 67 15.30 12.46 -0.88
C LYS A 67 15.40 13.76 -0.12
N VAL A 68 14.39 14.06 0.70
CA VAL A 68 14.34 15.25 1.54
C VAL A 68 15.43 15.17 2.62
N THR A 69 16.36 16.12 2.62
CA THR A 69 17.47 16.17 3.58
C THR A 69 17.32 17.27 4.63
N LYS A 70 16.58 18.34 4.30
CA LYS A 70 16.30 19.48 5.18
C LYS A 70 14.84 19.90 5.11
N VAL A 71 14.25 20.22 6.25
CA VAL A 71 12.87 20.73 6.35
C VAL A 71 12.86 21.94 7.28
N ASN A 72 12.22 23.02 6.84
CA ASN A 72 11.88 24.17 7.65
C ASN A 72 10.36 24.24 7.81
N LYS A 73 9.89 23.80 8.98
CA LYS A 73 8.46 23.77 9.32
C LYS A 73 7.85 25.16 9.56
N LYS A 74 8.67 26.20 9.80
CA LYS A 74 8.15 27.55 10.09
C LYS A 74 7.60 28.25 8.85
N ASN A 75 8.13 27.92 7.67
CA ASN A 75 7.76 28.54 6.40
C ASN A 75 7.32 27.52 5.35
N ASN A 76 7.07 26.27 5.76
CA ASN A 76 6.70 25.16 4.88
C ASN A 76 7.63 25.03 3.66
N THR A 77 8.95 25.05 3.90
CA THR A 77 9.93 24.78 2.84
C THR A 77 10.76 23.55 3.18
N ALA A 78 11.17 22.79 2.16
CA ALA A 78 12.07 21.67 2.33
C ALA A 78 13.07 21.62 1.17
N TYR A 79 14.18 20.91 1.38
CA TYR A 79 15.20 20.68 0.37
C TYR A 79 15.43 19.19 0.22
N ALA A 80 15.47 18.74 -1.03
CA ALA A 80 15.73 17.36 -1.39
C ALA A 80 16.95 17.24 -2.30
N GLU A 81 17.66 16.13 -2.20
CA GLU A 81 18.80 15.80 -3.03
C GLU A 81 18.37 14.76 -4.06
N PHE A 82 18.77 14.95 -5.32
CA PHE A 82 18.63 13.94 -6.36
C PHE A 82 19.42 12.68 -5.97
N MET A 83 18.79 11.53 -6.14
CA MET A 83 19.35 10.22 -5.81
C MET A 83 19.76 9.49 -7.09
N GLU A 84 18.79 9.22 -7.96
CA GLU A 84 18.96 8.41 -9.16
C GLU A 84 17.79 8.59 -10.14
N ASP A 85 18.01 8.22 -11.40
CA ASP A 85 16.94 7.98 -12.36
C ASP A 85 16.40 6.57 -12.15
N VAL A 86 15.10 6.44 -11.88
CA VAL A 86 14.44 5.17 -11.57
C VAL A 86 13.96 4.50 -12.85
N VAL A 87 14.33 3.23 -13.01
CA VAL A 87 13.81 2.40 -14.09
C VAL A 87 12.50 1.75 -13.62
N LEU A 88 11.40 2.08 -14.30
CA LEU A 88 10.10 1.48 -14.02
C LEU A 88 10.06 -0.01 -14.42
N PRO A 89 9.21 -0.83 -13.77
CA PRO A 89 8.98 -2.21 -14.18
C PRO A 89 8.63 -2.32 -15.66
N LYS A 90 9.21 -3.31 -16.35
CA LYS A 90 8.96 -3.51 -17.79
C LYS A 90 7.52 -3.99 -18.01
N VAL A 91 6.79 -3.22 -18.82
CA VAL A 91 5.44 -3.56 -19.27
C VAL A 91 5.54 -4.36 -20.57
N ASP A 92 4.78 -5.45 -20.68
CA ASP A 92 4.60 -6.19 -21.93
C ASP A 92 3.83 -5.30 -22.93
N LYS A 93 4.58 -4.72 -23.87
CA LYS A 93 4.05 -3.75 -24.83
C LYS A 93 3.09 -4.37 -25.83
N GLU A 94 3.28 -5.64 -26.18
CA GLU A 94 2.38 -6.34 -27.11
C GLU A 94 1.01 -6.49 -26.46
N MET A 95 0.99 -7.04 -25.22
CA MET A 95 -0.24 -7.18 -24.45
C MET A 95 -0.92 -5.83 -24.20
N LEU A 96 -0.14 -4.80 -23.82
CA LEU A 96 -0.69 -3.47 -23.59
C LEU A 96 -1.27 -2.84 -24.86
N THR A 97 -0.62 -3.05 -26.02
CA THR A 97 -1.11 -2.55 -27.31
C THR A 97 -2.43 -3.22 -27.68
N SER A 98 -2.56 -4.53 -27.49
CA SER A 98 -3.82 -5.25 -27.68
C SER A 98 -4.93 -4.73 -26.78
N ILE A 99 -4.61 -4.42 -25.51
CA ILE A 99 -5.58 -3.82 -24.57
C ILE A 99 -6.03 -2.44 -25.08
N LYS A 100 -5.10 -1.57 -25.45
CA LYS A 100 -5.40 -0.23 -25.98
C LYS A 100 -6.25 -0.28 -27.24
N GLN A 101 -5.93 -1.19 -28.16
CA GLN A 101 -6.69 -1.34 -29.39
C GLN A 101 -8.13 -1.79 -29.08
N GLY A 102 -8.30 -2.81 -28.22
CA GLY A 102 -9.63 -3.27 -27.82
C GLY A 102 -10.46 -2.15 -27.17
N LEU A 103 -9.85 -1.36 -26.29
CA LEU A 103 -10.50 -0.19 -25.70
C LEU A 103 -10.94 0.85 -26.75
N SER A 104 -10.09 1.13 -27.74
CA SER A 104 -10.43 2.05 -28.84
C SER A 104 -11.56 1.55 -29.73
N GLU A 105 -11.72 0.23 -29.83
CA GLU A 105 -12.80 -0.44 -30.55
C GLU A 105 -14.08 -0.60 -29.69
N GLY A 106 -14.07 -0.11 -28.46
CA GLY A 106 -15.22 -0.13 -27.53
C GLY A 106 -15.36 -1.41 -26.71
N PHE A 107 -14.38 -2.31 -26.75
CA PHE A 107 -14.36 -3.49 -25.88
C PHE A 107 -13.95 -3.10 -24.45
N SER A 108 -14.61 -3.69 -23.46
CA SER A 108 -14.19 -3.55 -22.06
C SER A 108 -12.94 -4.37 -21.77
N ILE A 109 -12.13 -3.94 -20.79
CA ILE A 109 -10.98 -4.73 -20.32
C ILE A 109 -11.41 -6.15 -19.94
N ASP A 110 -12.58 -6.33 -19.32
CA ASP A 110 -13.14 -7.64 -18.97
C ASP A 110 -13.13 -8.62 -20.14
N SER A 111 -13.63 -8.16 -21.30
CA SER A 111 -13.74 -8.96 -22.51
C SER A 111 -12.37 -9.34 -23.07
N LEU A 112 -11.39 -8.44 -22.97
CA LEU A 112 -10.02 -8.66 -23.42
C LEU A 112 -9.30 -9.66 -22.50
N LEU A 113 -9.50 -9.56 -21.18
CA LEU A 113 -8.94 -10.48 -20.20
C LEU A 113 -9.57 -11.87 -20.27
N ALA A 114 -10.87 -11.96 -20.56
CA ALA A 114 -11.55 -13.23 -20.77
C ALA A 114 -11.00 -13.96 -22.01
N GLN A 115 -10.75 -13.23 -23.11
CA GLN A 115 -10.12 -13.78 -24.32
C GLN A 115 -8.68 -14.25 -24.07
N ALA A 116 -7.95 -13.59 -23.18
CA ALA A 116 -6.59 -13.97 -22.77
C ALA A 116 -6.55 -15.16 -21.77
N GLY A 117 -7.68 -15.82 -21.49
CA GLY A 117 -7.75 -16.96 -20.57
C GLY A 117 -7.70 -16.61 -19.08
N ASN A 118 -7.81 -15.32 -18.73
CA ASN A 118 -7.76 -14.83 -17.36
C ASN A 118 -9.17 -14.72 -16.76
N SER A 119 -9.92 -15.83 -16.74
CA SER A 119 -11.38 -15.88 -16.54
C SER A 119 -11.88 -15.79 -15.08
N GLY A 120 -11.02 -15.50 -14.11
CA GLY A 120 -11.39 -15.35 -12.69
C GLY A 120 -12.07 -14.02 -12.35
N LYS A 121 -13.24 -13.72 -12.94
CA LYS A 121 -13.99 -12.46 -12.69
C LYS A 121 -14.38 -12.29 -11.22
N GLU A 122 -14.65 -13.38 -10.51
CA GLU A 122 -14.97 -13.34 -9.07
C GLU A 122 -13.80 -12.90 -8.19
N ASP A 123 -12.55 -13.05 -8.67
CA ASP A 123 -11.34 -12.66 -7.95
C ASP A 123 -10.92 -11.21 -8.23
N ARG A 124 -11.60 -10.51 -9.15
CA ARG A 124 -11.31 -9.10 -9.47
C ARG A 124 -12.15 -8.19 -8.59
N LYS A 125 -11.70 -7.99 -7.36
CA LYS A 125 -12.41 -7.14 -6.39
C LYS A 125 -11.52 -6.00 -5.91
N VAL A 126 -12.08 -4.81 -5.78
CA VAL A 126 -11.41 -3.66 -5.15
C VAL A 126 -12.30 -3.02 -4.10
N GLY A 127 -11.72 -2.67 -2.96
CA GLY A 127 -12.38 -1.89 -1.92
C GLY A 127 -11.97 -0.43 -2.03
N ILE A 128 -12.94 0.48 -1.97
CA ILE A 128 -12.75 1.93 -2.09
C ILE A 128 -13.34 2.61 -0.86
N TYR A 129 -12.62 3.57 -0.30
CA TYR A 129 -13.08 4.42 0.80
C TYR A 129 -12.36 5.77 0.73
N ALA A 130 -12.80 6.74 1.53
CA ALA A 130 -12.15 8.03 1.66
C ALA A 130 -11.92 8.34 3.14
N THR A 131 -10.66 8.43 3.56
CA THR A 131 -10.34 8.76 4.96
C THR A 131 -10.73 10.19 5.33
N HIS A 132 -10.63 11.14 4.41
CA HIS A 132 -11.02 12.53 4.63
C HIS A 132 -12.35 12.84 3.92
N SER A 133 -13.46 12.42 4.55
CA SER A 133 -14.81 12.43 3.96
C SER A 133 -15.33 13.81 3.58
N SER A 134 -14.79 14.88 4.17
CA SER A 134 -15.20 16.25 3.90
C SER A 134 -14.49 16.92 2.73
N GLU A 135 -13.47 16.30 2.14
CA GLU A 135 -12.72 16.88 1.03
C GLU A 135 -13.61 17.16 -0.20
N SER A 136 -13.61 18.41 -0.65
CA SER A 136 -14.44 18.92 -1.76
C SER A 136 -13.65 19.82 -2.71
N TYR A 137 -14.21 20.13 -3.87
CA TYR A 137 -13.53 20.85 -4.95
C TYR A 137 -14.24 22.19 -5.25
N VAL A 138 -13.45 23.24 -5.47
CA VAL A 138 -13.93 24.57 -5.85
C VAL A 138 -13.54 24.85 -7.31
N PRO A 139 -14.46 25.31 -8.17
CA PRO A 139 -15.76 25.89 -7.80
C PRO A 139 -16.93 24.90 -7.71
N THR A 140 -16.81 23.67 -8.22
CA THR A 140 -17.94 22.77 -8.45
C THR A 140 -18.80 22.50 -7.22
N ASP A 141 -18.19 22.24 -6.07
CA ASP A 141 -18.91 21.91 -4.84
C ASP A 141 -19.17 23.15 -3.95
N GLY A 142 -18.69 24.33 -4.35
CA GLY A 142 -18.88 25.60 -3.65
C GLY A 142 -18.02 25.81 -2.39
N SER A 143 -17.44 24.76 -1.82
CA SER A 143 -16.52 24.81 -0.67
C SER A 143 -15.41 23.79 -0.84
N GLU A 144 -14.22 24.07 -0.30
CA GLU A 144 -13.12 23.10 -0.24
C GLU A 144 -13.40 21.95 0.77
N SER A 145 -14.29 22.19 1.74
CA SER A 145 -14.64 21.21 2.77
C SER A 145 -16.14 21.22 3.05
N ILE A 146 -16.80 20.07 2.94
CA ILE A 146 -18.23 19.88 3.21
C ILE A 146 -18.37 18.68 4.16
N ALA A 147 -18.75 18.93 5.41
CA ALA A 147 -18.90 17.88 6.42
C ALA A 147 -19.85 16.76 5.96
N ASP A 148 -19.44 15.52 6.19
CA ASP A 148 -20.13 14.25 5.89
C ASP A 148 -20.47 13.99 4.41
N ASN A 149 -20.29 14.97 3.53
CA ASN A 149 -20.76 14.93 2.15
C ASN A 149 -19.77 15.63 1.21
N GLY A 150 -18.48 15.36 1.39
CA GLY A 150 -17.42 15.90 0.54
C GLY A 150 -17.56 15.48 -0.92
N GLY A 151 -17.15 16.34 -1.83
CA GLY A 151 -17.07 16.05 -3.26
C GLY A 151 -16.21 14.84 -3.59
N ILE A 152 -15.27 14.47 -2.70
CA ILE A 152 -14.43 13.29 -2.81
C ILE A 152 -15.24 11.99 -2.93
N PHE A 153 -16.41 11.89 -2.29
CA PHE A 153 -17.26 10.71 -2.42
C PHE A 153 -17.81 10.53 -3.83
N LYS A 154 -18.10 11.64 -4.54
CA LYS A 154 -18.55 11.58 -5.94
C LYS A 154 -17.41 11.17 -6.87
N VAL A 155 -16.18 11.60 -6.58
CA VAL A 155 -14.97 11.12 -7.29
C VAL A 155 -14.74 9.63 -7.04
N ALA A 156 -14.90 9.16 -5.80
CA ALA A 156 -14.81 7.75 -5.44
C ALA A 156 -15.91 6.91 -6.12
N GLU A 157 -17.13 7.44 -6.25
CA GLU A 157 -18.21 6.80 -7.01
C GLU A 157 -17.88 6.71 -8.51
N LYS A 158 -17.26 7.75 -9.09
CA LYS A 158 -16.77 7.70 -10.48
C LYS A 158 -15.64 6.70 -10.66
N LEU A 159 -14.75 6.57 -9.67
CA LEU A 159 -13.71 5.55 -9.66
C LEU A 159 -14.31 4.14 -9.62
N LYS A 160 -15.32 3.91 -8.77
CA LYS A 160 -16.08 2.65 -8.71
C LYS A 160 -16.70 2.33 -10.07
N GLN A 161 -17.41 3.27 -10.68
CA GLN A 161 -18.02 3.09 -12.01
C GLN A 161 -16.99 2.75 -13.09
N GLY A 162 -15.81 3.37 -13.03
CA GLY A 162 -14.69 3.07 -13.93
C GLY A 162 -14.20 1.62 -13.76
N PHE A 163 -14.01 1.15 -12.53
CA PHE A 163 -13.66 -0.25 -12.27
C PHE A 163 -14.75 -1.23 -12.75
N GLU A 164 -16.02 -0.94 -12.48
CA GLU A 164 -17.15 -1.78 -12.89
C GLU A 164 -17.24 -1.88 -14.43
N SER A 165 -17.04 -0.76 -15.14
CA SER A 165 -16.99 -0.72 -16.60
C SER A 165 -15.84 -1.55 -17.18
N ASN A 166 -14.76 -1.72 -16.40
CA ASN A 166 -13.60 -2.54 -16.73
C ASN A 166 -13.71 -4.00 -16.23
N GLY A 167 -14.87 -4.40 -15.70
CA GLY A 167 -15.13 -5.78 -15.24
C GLY A 167 -14.54 -6.13 -13.89
N VAL A 168 -14.24 -5.12 -13.06
CA VAL A 168 -13.80 -5.30 -11.69
C VAL A 168 -14.97 -5.01 -10.75
N ASN A 169 -15.24 -5.92 -9.81
CA ASN A 169 -16.23 -5.69 -8.77
C ASN A 169 -15.67 -4.69 -7.75
N ALA A 170 -16.17 -3.46 -7.77
CA ALA A 170 -15.72 -2.39 -6.89
C ALA A 170 -16.74 -2.12 -5.79
N ILE A 171 -16.30 -2.21 -4.53
CA ILE A 171 -17.12 -1.93 -3.36
C ILE A 171 -16.67 -0.59 -2.77
N LEU A 172 -17.54 0.41 -2.83
CA LEU A 172 -17.35 1.70 -2.18
C LEU A 172 -18.02 1.71 -0.81
N ASP A 173 -17.27 2.00 0.24
CA ASP A 173 -17.82 2.33 1.55
C ASP A 173 -17.77 3.86 1.74
N ASN A 174 -18.96 4.46 1.86
CA ASN A 174 -19.16 5.90 2.02
C ASN A 174 -19.38 6.32 3.47
N THR A 175 -19.02 5.48 4.44
CA THR A 175 -19.04 5.84 5.86
C THR A 175 -18.24 7.12 6.08
N SER A 176 -18.86 8.13 6.71
CA SER A 176 -18.16 9.36 7.07
C SER A 176 -17.11 9.10 8.15
N HIS A 177 -15.93 9.67 7.94
CA HIS A 177 -14.80 9.66 8.86
C HIS A 177 -14.51 11.05 9.42
N ASP A 178 -15.47 11.96 9.36
CA ASP A 178 -15.36 13.27 9.98
C ASP A 178 -15.29 13.21 11.52
N PRO A 179 -14.75 14.26 12.17
CA PRO A 179 -14.19 15.48 11.58
C PRO A 179 -12.87 15.27 10.81
N HIS A 180 -12.48 16.19 9.96
CA HIS A 180 -11.17 16.17 9.29
C HIS A 180 -10.04 16.49 10.28
N ASP A 181 -9.71 15.53 11.14
CA ASP A 181 -8.71 15.64 12.20
C ASP A 181 -7.75 14.45 12.19
N ALA A 182 -6.79 14.46 13.12
CA ALA A 182 -5.81 13.38 13.29
C ALA A 182 -6.48 12.02 13.63
N GLY A 183 -7.74 12.03 14.07
CA GLY A 183 -8.55 10.84 14.34
C GLY A 183 -9.21 10.23 13.10
N ALA A 184 -9.21 10.91 11.94
CA ALA A 184 -9.85 10.44 10.71
C ALA A 184 -9.36 9.05 10.29
N TYR A 185 -8.04 8.83 10.32
CA TYR A 185 -7.47 7.52 9.98
C TYR A 185 -7.83 6.43 10.99
N LYS A 186 -8.03 6.75 12.28
CA LYS A 186 -8.52 5.76 13.26
C LYS A 186 -9.95 5.34 12.93
N ARG A 187 -10.76 6.24 12.36
CA ARG A 187 -12.13 5.94 11.92
C ARG A 187 -12.11 5.15 10.62
N SER A 188 -11.40 5.63 9.61
CA SER A 188 -11.31 4.97 8.30
C SER A 188 -10.64 3.60 8.35
N ARG A 189 -9.70 3.38 9.28
CA ARG A 189 -9.12 2.06 9.51
C ARG A 189 -10.16 1.00 9.85
N ARG A 190 -11.20 1.35 10.61
CA ARG A 190 -12.28 0.41 10.96
C ARG A 190 -13.07 0.01 9.71
N THR A 191 -13.39 0.98 8.88
CA THR A 191 -14.06 0.80 7.59
C THR A 191 -13.21 -0.05 6.65
N ALA A 192 -11.92 0.25 6.51
CA ALA A 192 -10.99 -0.53 5.69
C ALA A 192 -10.87 -1.99 6.18
N LEU A 193 -10.76 -2.23 7.48
CA LEU A 193 -10.76 -3.57 8.06
C LEU A 193 -12.08 -4.32 7.81
N GLN A 194 -13.22 -3.62 7.90
CA GLN A 194 -14.52 -4.21 7.62
C GLN A 194 -14.64 -4.62 6.15
N LEU A 195 -14.28 -3.74 5.22
CA LEU A 195 -14.23 -4.04 3.78
C LEU A 195 -13.33 -5.26 3.49
N ILE A 196 -12.14 -5.31 4.08
CA ILE A 196 -11.22 -6.44 3.91
C ILE A 196 -11.87 -7.75 4.40
N ARG A 197 -12.51 -7.72 5.57
CA ARG A 197 -13.13 -8.89 6.20
C ARG A 197 -14.34 -9.41 5.43
N GLU A 198 -15.18 -8.51 4.93
CA GLU A 198 -16.48 -8.86 4.35
C GLU A 198 -16.41 -9.10 2.85
N GLN A 199 -15.58 -8.34 2.13
CA GLN A 199 -15.53 -8.37 0.67
C GLN A 199 -14.30 -9.08 0.13
N GLN A 200 -13.25 -9.23 0.95
CA GLN A 200 -11.95 -9.81 0.59
C GLN A 200 -11.41 -9.25 -0.74
N PRO A 201 -11.30 -7.91 -0.87
CA PRO A 201 -10.87 -7.32 -2.12
C PRO A 201 -9.38 -7.60 -2.38
N THR A 202 -9.02 -7.68 -3.65
CA THR A 202 -7.64 -7.82 -4.11
C THR A 202 -6.80 -6.60 -3.74
N ALA A 203 -7.37 -5.40 -3.80
CA ALA A 203 -6.71 -4.14 -3.50
C ALA A 203 -7.63 -3.20 -2.71
N MET A 204 -7.04 -2.33 -1.90
CA MET A 204 -7.73 -1.29 -1.14
C MET A 204 -7.28 0.07 -1.65
N ILE A 205 -8.23 0.97 -1.87
CA ILE A 205 -7.96 2.31 -2.43
C ILE A 205 -8.56 3.35 -1.49
N ASP A 206 -7.70 4.19 -0.93
CA ASP A 206 -8.07 5.38 -0.18
C ASP A 206 -8.01 6.60 -1.10
N VAL A 207 -9.14 7.26 -1.30
CA VAL A 207 -9.29 8.37 -2.25
C VAL A 207 -9.25 9.69 -1.49
N HIS A 208 -8.33 10.58 -1.89
CA HIS A 208 -8.08 11.90 -1.31
C HIS A 208 -7.98 12.95 -2.42
N ARG A 209 -7.84 14.22 -2.04
CA ARG A 209 -7.33 15.30 -2.89
C ARG A 209 -6.37 16.21 -2.14
N ASP A 210 -5.34 16.69 -2.84
CA ASP A 210 -4.34 17.58 -2.25
C ASP A 210 -4.92 18.99 -2.01
N ALA A 211 -4.15 19.85 -1.34
CA ALA A 211 -4.52 21.24 -1.05
C ALA A 211 -3.46 22.25 -1.51
N ILE A 212 -3.09 22.19 -2.79
CA ILE A 212 -2.08 23.06 -3.44
C ILE A 212 -2.66 23.80 -4.66
N PRO A 213 -1.95 24.77 -5.26
CA PRO A 213 -2.44 25.49 -6.43
C PRO A 213 -2.83 24.57 -7.61
N ALA A 214 -3.85 24.99 -8.36
CA ALA A 214 -4.48 24.23 -9.43
C ALA A 214 -3.48 23.75 -10.48
N GLU A 215 -2.58 24.64 -10.91
CA GLU A 215 -1.61 24.45 -11.97
C GLU A 215 -0.67 23.27 -11.75
N GLN A 216 -0.49 22.83 -10.50
CA GLN A 216 0.32 21.66 -10.16
C GLN A 216 -0.34 20.35 -10.61
N TYR A 217 -1.67 20.36 -10.77
CA TYR A 217 -2.49 19.20 -11.06
C TYR A 217 -3.24 19.29 -12.39
N LEU A 218 -3.28 20.44 -13.07
CA LEU A 218 -3.92 20.51 -14.40
C LEU A 218 -3.16 19.66 -15.44
N VAL A 219 -3.90 18.88 -16.20
CA VAL A 219 -3.41 18.12 -17.36
C VAL A 219 -4.51 18.01 -18.41
N ASP A 220 -4.12 17.78 -19.66
CA ASP A 220 -5.00 17.43 -20.76
C ASP A 220 -4.59 16.04 -21.26
N ILE A 221 -5.55 15.13 -21.35
CA ILE A 221 -5.35 13.77 -21.86
C ILE A 221 -6.20 13.63 -23.11
N ASP A 222 -5.55 13.57 -24.27
CA ASP A 222 -6.19 13.42 -25.59
C ASP A 222 -7.30 14.46 -25.87
N GLY A 223 -7.05 15.74 -25.55
CA GLY A 223 -8.00 16.84 -25.72
C GLY A 223 -9.06 16.92 -24.63
N ASN A 224 -8.96 16.09 -23.58
CA ASN A 224 -9.87 16.10 -22.46
C ASN A 224 -9.20 16.74 -21.23
N PRO A 225 -9.74 17.87 -20.73
CA PRO A 225 -9.29 18.45 -19.48
C PRO A 225 -9.47 17.48 -18.31
N ALA A 226 -8.38 17.15 -17.64
CA ALA A 226 -8.32 16.21 -16.53
C ALA A 226 -7.51 16.80 -15.36
N SER A 227 -7.22 15.98 -14.35
CA SER A 227 -6.36 16.29 -13.22
C SER A 227 -5.32 15.19 -13.04
N LYS A 228 -4.10 15.56 -12.68
CA LYS A 228 -3.06 14.58 -12.39
C LYS A 228 -3.41 13.81 -11.12
N VAL A 229 -2.85 12.62 -10.98
CA VAL A 229 -3.01 11.79 -9.78
C VAL A 229 -1.64 11.64 -9.11
N ARG A 230 -1.56 11.94 -7.81
CA ARG A 230 -0.36 11.62 -7.02
C ARG A 230 -0.59 10.33 -6.26
N LEU A 231 0.38 9.42 -6.33
CA LEU A 231 0.38 8.20 -5.53
C LEU A 231 1.12 8.48 -4.22
N VAL A 232 0.55 8.10 -3.08
CA VAL A 232 1.24 8.25 -1.78
C VAL A 232 1.57 6.89 -1.21
N VAL A 233 2.83 6.71 -0.81
CA VAL A 233 3.33 5.47 -0.18
C VAL A 233 3.86 5.78 1.22
N GLY A 234 3.27 5.15 2.23
CA GLY A 234 3.60 5.34 3.64
C GLY A 234 4.86 4.60 4.06
N ARG A 235 5.93 5.30 4.39
CA ARG A 235 7.24 4.69 4.71
C ARG A 235 7.30 3.94 6.04
N ARG A 236 6.26 4.05 6.89
CA ARG A 236 6.22 3.40 8.22
C ARG A 236 5.43 2.10 8.22
N ASN A 237 4.84 1.72 7.09
CA ASN A 237 3.99 0.54 7.00
C ASN A 237 4.84 -0.74 6.74
N GLN A 238 4.44 -1.87 7.31
CA GLN A 238 5.20 -3.13 7.18
C GLN A 238 5.20 -3.72 5.76
N ASN A 239 4.21 -3.36 4.95
CA ASN A 239 4.07 -3.78 3.56
C ASN A 239 4.73 -2.80 2.59
N PHE A 240 5.51 -1.83 3.07
CA PHE A 240 6.04 -0.71 2.30
C PHE A 240 6.57 -1.11 0.91
N LYS A 241 7.37 -2.18 0.84
CA LYS A 241 7.92 -2.67 -0.43
C LYS A 241 6.88 -3.18 -1.40
N ALA A 242 5.87 -3.90 -0.92
CA ALA A 242 4.78 -4.36 -1.77
C ALA A 242 3.88 -3.20 -2.24
N ASN A 243 3.59 -2.22 -1.37
CA ASN A 243 2.83 -1.02 -1.78
C ASN A 243 3.63 -0.17 -2.77
N GLU A 244 4.95 -0.04 -2.57
CA GLU A 244 5.86 0.62 -3.51
C GLU A 244 5.86 -0.10 -4.87
N GLU A 245 6.05 -1.41 -4.91
CA GLU A 245 6.00 -2.20 -6.14
C GLU A 245 4.67 -2.02 -6.89
N MET A 246 3.55 -1.99 -6.15
CA MET A 246 2.23 -1.73 -6.71
C MET A 246 2.13 -0.32 -7.33
N ALA A 247 2.59 0.71 -6.62
CA ALA A 247 2.63 2.09 -7.13
C ALA A 247 3.49 2.21 -8.39
N MET A 248 4.64 1.51 -8.43
CA MET A 248 5.54 1.51 -9.58
C MET A 248 4.94 0.80 -10.80
N LYS A 249 4.20 -0.30 -10.60
CA LYS A 249 3.46 -0.99 -11.67
C LYS A 249 2.35 -0.10 -12.23
N VAL A 250 1.57 0.55 -11.37
CA VAL A 250 0.54 1.51 -11.78
C VAL A 250 1.15 2.67 -12.57
N LYS A 251 2.25 3.25 -12.09
CA LYS A 251 2.95 4.31 -12.82
C LYS A 251 3.47 3.83 -14.18
N ALA A 252 4.07 2.64 -14.26
CA ALA A 252 4.58 2.09 -15.51
C ALA A 252 3.49 1.90 -16.57
N VAL A 253 2.33 1.39 -16.16
CA VAL A 253 1.15 1.26 -17.04
C VAL A 253 0.61 2.64 -17.42
N ALA A 254 0.53 3.57 -16.46
CA ALA A 254 0.03 4.93 -16.71
C ALA A 254 0.90 5.70 -17.70
N ASP A 255 2.23 5.63 -17.57
CA ASP A 255 3.17 6.32 -18.45
C ASP A 255 3.05 5.84 -19.90
N GLU A 256 2.65 4.58 -20.12
CA GLU A 256 2.38 4.06 -21.46
C GLU A 256 0.95 4.39 -21.91
N MET A 257 -0.07 4.26 -21.05
CA MET A 257 -1.49 4.42 -21.43
C MET A 257 -1.97 5.87 -21.52
N HIS A 258 -1.67 6.68 -20.50
CA HIS A 258 -2.06 8.08 -20.39
C HIS A 258 -0.87 8.91 -19.89
N PRO A 259 0.12 9.18 -20.76
CA PRO A 259 1.32 9.92 -20.38
C PRO A 259 0.99 11.25 -19.70
N GLY A 260 1.62 11.50 -18.53
CA GLY A 260 1.41 12.73 -17.76
C GLY A 260 0.23 12.70 -16.78
N LEU A 261 -0.58 11.63 -16.75
CA LEU A 261 -1.65 11.47 -15.75
C LEU A 261 -1.09 11.33 -14.33
N ILE A 262 -0.08 10.49 -14.12
CA ILE A 262 0.57 10.37 -12.81
C ILE A 262 1.46 11.59 -12.61
N LYS A 263 1.13 12.39 -11.60
CA LYS A 263 1.91 13.57 -11.20
C LYS A 263 3.29 13.15 -10.72
N ASP A 264 3.30 12.20 -9.76
CA ASP A 264 4.47 11.74 -9.02
C ASP A 264 4.06 10.61 -8.04
N VAL A 265 5.08 10.00 -7.40
CA VAL A 265 4.91 9.14 -6.21
C VAL A 265 5.58 9.84 -5.03
N PHE A 266 4.81 10.13 -3.98
CA PHE A 266 5.31 10.75 -2.76
C PHE A 266 5.42 9.71 -1.63
N TYR A 267 6.64 9.53 -1.13
CA TYR A 267 6.95 8.59 -0.05
C TYR A 267 6.97 9.34 1.27
N ALA A 268 5.82 9.38 1.93
CA ALA A 268 5.59 10.20 3.11
C ALA A 268 5.85 9.44 4.41
N LYS A 269 6.23 10.17 5.46
CA LYS A 269 6.35 9.64 6.83
C LYS A 269 4.95 9.41 7.42
N GLY A 270 4.38 8.25 7.14
CA GLY A 270 3.12 7.78 7.70
C GLY A 270 2.85 6.33 7.32
N ASP A 271 1.73 5.79 7.80
CA ASP A 271 1.26 4.45 7.48
C ASP A 271 0.12 4.46 6.44
N TYR A 272 -0.86 5.35 6.65
CA TYR A 272 -2.01 5.56 5.75
C TYR A 272 -2.88 4.31 5.52
N ASN A 273 -3.03 3.45 6.54
CA ASN A 273 -3.73 2.15 6.45
C ASN A 273 -3.09 1.18 5.44
N GLN A 274 -1.87 1.45 4.96
CA GLN A 274 -1.21 0.60 3.98
C GLN A 274 -0.61 -0.67 4.60
N ASP A 275 -0.45 -0.70 5.93
CA ASP A 275 -0.09 -1.92 6.66
C ASP A 275 -1.18 -3.00 6.65
N LEU A 276 -2.43 -2.64 6.34
CA LEU A 276 -3.56 -3.56 6.33
C LEU A 276 -3.47 -4.59 5.19
N THR A 277 -2.90 -4.22 4.05
CA THR A 277 -2.76 -5.12 2.90
C THR A 277 -1.62 -4.69 1.98
N PRO A 278 -0.86 -5.63 1.38
CA PRO A 278 0.23 -5.33 0.44
C PRO A 278 -0.21 -4.63 -0.84
N ARG A 279 -1.53 -4.58 -1.13
CA ARG A 279 -2.10 -3.89 -2.29
C ARG A 279 -2.98 -2.70 -1.90
N ALA A 280 -2.66 -2.05 -0.79
CA ALA A 280 -3.26 -0.77 -0.42
C ALA A 280 -2.62 0.37 -1.21
N MET A 281 -3.44 1.30 -1.70
CA MET A 281 -3.02 2.49 -2.43
C MET A 281 -3.74 3.72 -1.89
N LEU A 282 -3.03 4.85 -1.85
CA LEU A 282 -3.64 6.16 -1.58
C LEU A 282 -3.48 7.01 -2.84
N LEU A 283 -4.60 7.54 -3.33
CA LEU A 283 -4.67 8.35 -4.53
C LEU A 283 -5.07 9.79 -4.17
N GLU A 284 -4.22 10.75 -4.50
CA GLU A 284 -4.56 12.17 -4.50
C GLU A 284 -5.14 12.54 -5.87
N MET A 285 -6.46 12.62 -5.95
CA MET A 285 -7.22 12.87 -7.17
C MET A 285 -7.29 14.37 -7.49
N GLY A 286 -6.12 14.96 -7.72
CA GLY A 286 -6.01 16.39 -7.98
C GLY A 286 -5.80 17.23 -6.73
N THR A 287 -6.30 18.45 -6.77
CA THR A 287 -6.32 19.42 -5.66
C THR A 287 -7.69 20.08 -5.57
N TYR A 288 -8.02 20.70 -4.44
CA TYR A 288 -9.29 21.39 -4.25
C TYR A 288 -9.53 22.57 -5.21
N LEU A 289 -8.48 23.22 -5.73
CA LEU A 289 -8.57 24.42 -6.58
C LEU A 289 -8.82 24.14 -8.06
N HIS A 290 -9.62 23.15 -8.39
CA HIS A 290 -10.13 22.97 -9.76
C HIS A 290 -11.50 22.30 -9.73
N THR A 291 -12.18 22.24 -10.87
CA THR A 291 -13.48 21.58 -10.97
C THR A 291 -13.40 20.10 -10.57
N ARG A 292 -14.41 19.59 -9.86
CA ARG A 292 -14.49 18.18 -9.47
C ARG A 292 -14.51 17.26 -10.70
N GLU A 293 -15.12 17.73 -11.78
CA GLU A 293 -15.25 17.02 -13.06
C GLU A 293 -13.88 16.59 -13.63
N ARG A 294 -12.81 17.37 -13.39
CA ARG A 294 -11.44 16.98 -13.80
C ARG A 294 -10.95 15.76 -13.02
N ALA A 295 -11.21 15.72 -11.71
CA ALA A 295 -10.88 14.58 -10.87
C ALA A 295 -11.72 13.35 -11.26
N GLU A 296 -13.01 13.53 -11.53
CA GLU A 296 -13.90 12.46 -12.01
C GLU A 296 -13.46 11.88 -13.35
N LYS A 297 -13.04 12.73 -14.30
CA LYS A 297 -12.48 12.27 -15.59
C LYS A 297 -11.24 11.40 -15.36
N SER A 298 -10.38 11.83 -14.44
CA SER A 298 -9.15 11.13 -14.06
C SER A 298 -9.41 9.84 -13.30
N ALA A 299 -10.52 9.76 -12.56
CA ALA A 299 -11.00 8.53 -11.92
C ALA A 299 -11.30 7.44 -12.95
N GLY A 300 -11.82 7.81 -14.13
CA GLY A 300 -11.97 6.89 -15.27
C GLY A 300 -10.63 6.33 -15.73
N TYR A 301 -9.69 7.20 -16.10
CA TYR A 301 -8.36 6.79 -16.57
C TYR A 301 -7.58 5.96 -15.56
N ILE A 302 -7.57 6.35 -14.29
CA ILE A 302 -6.81 5.63 -13.26
C ILE A 302 -7.45 4.27 -12.94
N SER A 303 -8.77 4.11 -13.06
CA SER A 303 -9.43 2.80 -12.90
C SER A 303 -9.00 1.82 -13.99
N GLU A 304 -8.84 2.30 -15.24
CA GLU A 304 -8.38 1.53 -16.38
C GLU A 304 -6.92 1.08 -16.21
N ILE A 305 -6.06 2.01 -15.79
CA ILE A 305 -4.65 1.75 -15.48
C ILE A 305 -4.51 0.73 -14.35
N ILE A 306 -5.20 0.93 -13.22
CA ILE A 306 -5.11 0.01 -12.07
C ILE A 306 -5.64 -1.37 -12.45
N THR A 307 -6.73 -1.45 -13.21
CA THR A 307 -7.26 -2.73 -13.71
C THR A 307 -6.22 -3.44 -14.57
N THR A 308 -5.60 -2.72 -15.50
CA THR A 308 -4.56 -3.25 -16.38
C THR A 308 -3.31 -3.68 -15.61
N ALA A 309 -2.91 -2.93 -14.59
CA ALA A 309 -1.75 -3.25 -13.76
C ALA A 309 -1.97 -4.48 -12.86
N LEU A 310 -3.19 -4.65 -12.32
CA LEU A 310 -3.53 -5.76 -11.41
C LEU A 310 -3.93 -7.03 -12.13
N PHE A 311 -4.71 -6.92 -13.20
CA PHE A 311 -5.42 -8.03 -13.82
C PHE A 311 -5.05 -8.21 -15.30
N GLY A 312 -4.32 -7.25 -15.89
CA GLY A 312 -3.99 -7.23 -17.32
C GLY A 312 -2.93 -8.23 -17.76
N GLY A 313 -2.24 -8.92 -16.85
CA GLY A 313 -1.13 -9.81 -17.20
C GLY A 313 0.04 -9.08 -17.90
N THR A 314 0.10 -7.76 -17.79
CA THR A 314 1.06 -6.89 -18.47
C THR A 314 2.46 -6.94 -17.87
N PHE A 315 2.62 -7.63 -16.75
CA PHE A 315 3.92 -7.89 -16.13
C PHE A 315 4.14 -9.40 -16.14
N LYS A 316 5.18 -9.86 -16.84
CA LYS A 316 5.64 -11.25 -16.72
C LYS A 316 6.29 -11.40 -15.35
N GLU A 317 5.93 -12.45 -14.61
CA GLU A 317 6.74 -12.85 -13.46
C GLU A 317 8.14 -13.17 -13.97
N GLU A 318 9.15 -12.47 -13.48
CA GLU A 318 10.53 -12.96 -13.58
C GLU A 318 10.57 -14.25 -12.76
N ASN A 319 10.29 -15.37 -13.42
CA ASN A 319 10.42 -16.69 -12.84
C ASN A 319 11.83 -16.80 -12.27
N ASN A 320 11.95 -16.91 -10.94
CA ASN A 320 13.09 -17.55 -10.29
C ASN A 320 13.07 -19.07 -10.58
N ALA A 321 12.95 -19.45 -11.85
CA ALA A 321 13.08 -20.81 -12.35
C ALA A 321 14.49 -20.98 -12.91
N GLY A 322 15.44 -21.06 -11.98
CA GLY A 322 16.85 -21.34 -12.24
C GLY A 322 17.41 -22.38 -11.28
N VAL A 323 16.60 -23.32 -10.79
CA VAL A 323 17.13 -24.59 -10.25
C VAL A 323 17.31 -25.52 -11.44
N ASN A 324 18.39 -25.28 -12.19
CA ASN A 324 18.89 -26.28 -13.12
C ASN A 324 19.32 -27.50 -12.29
N LYS A 325 18.61 -28.60 -12.46
CA LYS A 325 19.14 -29.94 -12.21
C LYS A 325 20.41 -30.07 -13.06
N VAL A 326 21.56 -30.03 -12.41
CA VAL A 326 22.84 -30.34 -13.06
C VAL A 326 22.94 -31.86 -13.13
N GLU A 327 22.64 -32.41 -14.29
CA GLU A 327 23.23 -33.68 -14.71
C GLU A 327 24.73 -33.46 -14.90
N GLY A 328 25.52 -34.39 -14.34
CA GLY A 328 26.95 -34.23 -14.19
C GLY A 328 27.71 -34.34 -15.50
N ASN A 329 28.68 -33.44 -15.68
CA ASN A 329 29.95 -33.82 -16.28
C ASN A 329 31.09 -32.99 -15.69
N LYS A 330 32.21 -33.68 -15.41
CA LYS A 330 33.43 -33.17 -14.75
C LYS A 330 34.37 -32.43 -15.74
N PRO A 331 35.38 -31.68 -15.24
CA PRO A 331 35.79 -30.38 -15.77
C PRO A 331 37.14 -30.40 -16.51
N THR A 332 37.43 -29.35 -17.29
CA THR A 332 38.81 -28.92 -17.62
C THR A 332 38.90 -27.40 -17.86
N GLY A 333 39.93 -26.75 -17.29
CA GLY A 333 40.52 -25.46 -17.73
C GLY A 333 40.03 -24.18 -17.03
N THR A 334 40.52 -23.79 -15.84
CA THR A 334 41.60 -22.81 -15.56
C THR A 334 41.60 -21.50 -16.35
N GLY A 335 41.30 -20.38 -15.66
CA GLY A 335 41.57 -19.01 -16.14
C GLY A 335 40.97 -17.94 -15.23
N THR A 336 41.79 -17.38 -14.34
CA THR A 336 41.50 -16.40 -13.28
C THR A 336 41.17 -14.98 -13.77
N VAL A 337 40.11 -14.35 -13.22
CA VAL A 337 39.96 -12.88 -13.16
C VAL A 337 39.41 -12.48 -11.77
N ASN A 338 40.05 -11.48 -11.16
CA ASN A 338 39.81 -11.02 -9.80
C ASN A 338 38.62 -10.06 -9.66
N LYS A 339 37.67 -10.46 -8.81
CA LYS A 339 37.11 -9.75 -7.65
C LYS A 339 36.43 -8.38 -7.87
N ALA A 340 35.11 -8.43 -8.12
CA ALA A 340 34.15 -7.42 -7.67
C ALA A 340 33.34 -7.98 -6.49
N GLN A 341 33.18 -7.17 -5.43
CA GLN A 341 32.51 -7.54 -4.17
C GLN A 341 31.01 -7.76 -4.36
N SER A 342 30.56 -9.00 -4.16
CA SER A 342 29.16 -9.37 -4.04
C SER A 342 28.57 -8.90 -2.72
N ILE A 343 27.45 -8.18 -2.77
CA ILE A 343 26.60 -7.92 -1.62
C ILE A 343 26.11 -9.26 -1.06
N SER A 344 26.31 -9.45 0.24
CA SER A 344 25.97 -10.65 0.99
C SER A 344 24.48 -10.99 0.89
N LYS A 345 24.18 -12.19 0.39
CA LYS A 345 22.94 -12.90 0.71
C LYS A 345 22.91 -13.18 2.21
N SER A 346 21.93 -12.61 2.92
CA SER A 346 21.45 -13.15 4.19
C SER A 346 19.95 -13.39 4.08
N ASN A 347 19.58 -14.55 3.54
CA ASN A 347 18.22 -15.05 3.64
C ASN A 347 18.26 -16.44 4.29
N THR A 348 18.39 -16.42 5.62
CA THR A 348 18.13 -17.57 6.50
C THR A 348 17.39 -17.03 7.70
N GLY A 349 16.06 -16.93 7.59
CA GLY A 349 15.23 -16.34 8.63
C GLY A 349 13.75 -16.65 8.54
N SER A 350 13.35 -17.78 7.94
CA SER A 350 11.95 -18.23 7.97
C SER A 350 11.73 -19.47 8.84
N GLY A 351 12.77 -20.30 9.08
CA GLY A 351 12.68 -21.46 9.97
C GLY A 351 12.87 -21.12 11.46
N THR A 352 13.79 -20.20 11.77
CA THR A 352 14.11 -19.83 13.16
C THR A 352 13.02 -18.98 13.82
N GLY A 353 12.33 -18.12 13.06
CA GLY A 353 11.23 -17.30 13.56
C GLY A 353 10.00 -18.13 13.95
N ILE A 354 9.60 -19.08 13.10
CA ILE A 354 8.49 -20.00 13.39
C ILE A 354 8.84 -20.91 14.58
N MET A 355 10.09 -21.39 14.64
CA MET A 355 10.55 -22.20 15.77
C MET A 355 10.60 -21.39 17.08
N ALA A 356 11.03 -20.13 17.03
CA ALA A 356 11.04 -19.24 18.19
C ALA A 356 9.62 -18.95 18.71
N VAL A 357 8.66 -18.70 17.81
CA VAL A 357 7.25 -18.52 18.19
C VAL A 357 6.67 -19.80 18.79
N LEU A 358 6.95 -20.97 18.20
CA LEU A 358 6.50 -22.26 18.75
C LEU A 358 7.11 -22.54 20.12
N ILE A 359 8.41 -22.26 20.32
CA ILE A 359 9.07 -22.40 21.62
C ILE A 359 8.45 -21.46 22.66
N VAL A 360 8.17 -20.21 22.30
CA VAL A 360 7.53 -19.23 23.21
C VAL A 360 6.11 -19.67 23.57
N VAL A 361 5.33 -20.19 22.62
CA VAL A 361 3.98 -20.71 22.89
C VAL A 361 4.03 -21.94 23.79
N VAL A 362 4.97 -22.86 23.55
CA VAL A 362 5.15 -24.06 24.39
C VAL A 362 5.61 -23.69 25.80
N LEU A 363 6.61 -22.81 25.93
CA LEU A 363 7.10 -22.35 27.24
C LEU A 363 6.04 -21.52 27.98
N GLY A 364 5.28 -20.69 27.26
CA GLY A 364 4.15 -19.93 27.80
C GLY A 364 3.03 -20.84 28.28
N GLY A 365 2.70 -21.90 27.52
CA GLY A 365 1.74 -22.93 27.92
C GLY A 365 2.20 -23.70 29.16
N ILE A 366 3.48 -24.12 29.22
CA ILE A 366 4.06 -24.79 30.38
C ILE A 366 4.06 -23.86 31.61
N GLY A 367 4.44 -22.60 31.44
CA GLY A 367 4.46 -21.59 32.50
C GLY A 367 3.06 -21.29 33.05
N PHE A 368 2.07 -21.14 32.16
CA PHE A 368 0.66 -20.98 32.54
C PHE A 368 0.15 -22.19 33.31
N MET A 369 0.48 -23.41 32.87
CA MET A 369 0.06 -24.64 33.54
C MET A 369 0.72 -24.80 34.93
N PHE A 370 1.97 -24.35 35.09
CA PHE A 370 2.69 -24.36 36.37
C PHE A 370 2.14 -23.33 37.37
N LEU A 371 1.63 -22.21 36.88
CA LEU A 371 1.00 -21.17 37.69
C LEU A 371 -0.46 -21.51 38.03
N SER A 372 -1.17 -22.20 37.15
CA SER A 372 -2.60 -22.53 37.32
C SER A 372 -2.84 -23.82 38.12
N SER A 373 -1.84 -24.71 38.22
CA SER A 373 -1.99 -25.98 38.96
C SER A 373 -1.01 -26.05 40.14
N GLY A 374 -1.56 -26.10 41.36
CA GLY A 374 -0.77 -26.25 42.57
C GLY A 374 0.14 -27.48 42.50
N GLY A 375 1.40 -27.33 42.93
CA GLY A 375 2.54 -28.21 42.62
C GLY A 375 2.44 -29.71 42.98
N ARG A 376 1.30 -30.21 43.48
CA ARG A 376 1.05 -31.65 43.71
C ARG A 376 0.22 -32.34 42.61
N GLU A 377 -0.43 -31.61 41.69
CA GLU A 377 -1.24 -32.21 40.60
C GLU A 377 -0.51 -32.38 39.25
N TRP A 378 0.70 -31.83 39.12
CA TRP A 378 1.41 -31.79 37.84
C TRP A 378 1.84 -33.17 37.31
N LYS A 379 2.17 -34.11 38.22
CA LYS A 379 2.62 -35.46 37.84
C LYS A 379 1.52 -36.32 37.21
N SER A 380 0.27 -36.20 37.66
CA SER A 380 -0.85 -37.01 37.13
C SER A 380 -1.39 -36.45 35.80
N LYS A 381 -1.30 -35.14 35.58
CA LYS A 381 -1.73 -34.52 34.30
C LYS A 381 -0.69 -34.68 33.19
N MET A 382 0.60 -34.72 33.51
CA MET A 382 1.67 -34.99 32.54
C MET A 382 1.63 -36.44 31.99
N SER A 383 1.25 -37.42 32.81
CA SER A 383 1.09 -38.81 32.34
C SER A 383 -0.09 -38.94 31.37
N ASN A 384 -1.19 -38.25 31.64
CA ASN A 384 -2.37 -38.27 30.79
C ASN A 384 -2.11 -37.54 29.45
N PHE A 385 -1.38 -36.42 29.49
CA PHE A 385 -1.00 -35.70 28.27
C PHE A 385 -0.12 -36.52 27.33
N LYS A 386 0.84 -37.31 27.85
CA LYS A 386 1.63 -38.23 27.02
C LYS A 386 0.77 -39.30 26.36
N GLN A 387 -0.27 -39.76 27.04
CA GLN A 387 -1.18 -40.81 26.56
C GLN A 387 -2.12 -40.27 25.48
N GLU A 388 -2.64 -39.05 25.65
CA GLU A 388 -3.46 -38.36 24.65
C GLU A 388 -2.64 -37.92 23.42
N PHE A 389 -1.41 -37.44 23.62
CA PHE A 389 -0.53 -37.04 22.52
C PHE A 389 -0.06 -38.25 21.67
N ALA A 390 0.16 -39.40 22.31
CA ALA A 390 0.45 -40.65 21.60
C ALA A 390 -0.75 -41.17 20.79
N ASN A 391 -1.98 -40.92 21.25
CA ASN A 391 -3.20 -41.23 20.49
C ASN A 391 -3.43 -40.25 19.33
N PHE A 392 -3.06 -38.98 19.50
CA PHE A 392 -3.15 -37.95 18.45
C PHE A 392 -2.16 -38.19 17.29
N LEU A 393 -0.98 -38.75 17.57
CA LEU A 393 0.05 -39.01 16.56
C LEU A 393 -0.06 -40.35 15.81
N GLY A 394 -1.14 -41.10 16.02
CA GLY A 394 -1.49 -42.27 15.20
C GLY A 394 -0.68 -43.53 15.49
N ARG A 395 -1.38 -44.61 15.85
CA ARG A 395 -0.81 -45.93 16.12
C ARG A 395 -0.40 -46.60 14.79
N LYS A 396 0.90 -46.73 14.53
CA LYS A 396 1.47 -47.43 13.36
C LYS A 396 1.02 -48.91 13.37
N LYS A 397 0.11 -49.27 12.46
CA LYS A 397 -0.37 -50.66 12.29
C LYS A 397 0.69 -51.44 11.51
N ASN A 398 1.47 -52.29 12.17
CA ASN A 398 2.38 -53.21 11.49
C ASN A 398 1.55 -54.27 10.76
N LYS A 399 1.76 -54.39 9.44
CA LYS A 399 1.26 -55.49 8.61
C LYS A 399 1.98 -56.78 8.98
N ARG A 400 1.22 -57.82 9.31
CA ARG A 400 1.50 -59.21 8.92
C ARG A 400 0.22 -59.80 8.39
#